data_AF-A0A2K8P904-F1
#
_entry.id   AF-A0A2K8P904-F1
#
_cell.length_a   1.000
_cell.length_b   1.000
_cell.length_c   1.000
_cell.angle_alpha   90.00
_cell.angle_beta   90.00
_cell.angle_gamma   90.00
#
_symmetry.space_group_name_H-M   'P 1'
#
loop_
_entity.id
_entity.type
_entity.pdbx_description
1 polymer ?
#
loop_
_entity_poly.entity_id
_entity_poly.type
_entity_poly.pdbx_seq_one_letter_code
_entity_poly.pdbx_strand_id
1 'polypeptide(L)'
;MPAYGFAHLNSRRNHSDVIQYLEHIQATLDPFAGRFVIHGPPAEVVEGSWPGSMVLIEFPSLAEARAWYDSPAYQTILHLRTDHIKGDLLLIEGVGPNYHPAERAHKLQAEAVRASQPTD
;
A
#
# COMPACT_ATOMS: atom_id res chain seq x y z
N MET A 1 15.39 1.14 -2.87
CA MET A 1 14.55 0.22 -2.08
C MET A 1 13.17 0.26 -2.70
N PRO A 2 12.57 -0.88 -3.08
CA PRO A 2 11.21 -0.87 -3.61
C PRO A 2 10.26 -0.27 -2.56
N ALA A 3 9.19 0.34 -3.02
CA ALA A 3 8.11 0.82 -2.17
C ALA A 3 6.79 0.24 -2.66
N TYR A 4 5.80 0.29 -1.77
CA TYR A 4 4.52 -0.35 -2.01
C TYR A 4 3.37 0.60 -1.72
N GLY A 5 2.41 0.65 -2.64
CA GLY A 5 1.05 1.11 -2.38
C GLY A 5 0.23 -0.07 -1.87
N PHE A 6 -0.06 -0.09 -0.58
CA PHE A 6 -0.90 -1.11 0.05
C PHE A 6 -2.30 -0.53 0.27
N ALA A 7 -3.30 -1.07 -0.40
CA ALA A 7 -4.69 -0.69 -0.21
C ALA A 7 -5.51 -1.82 0.43
N HIS A 8 -6.13 -1.54 1.56
CA HIS A 8 -7.13 -2.42 2.19
C HIS A 8 -8.52 -1.85 1.94
N LEU A 9 -9.27 -2.50 1.05
CA LEU A 9 -10.55 -2.00 0.54
C LEU A 9 -11.72 -2.74 1.20
N ASN A 10 -12.56 -1.97 1.89
CA ASN A 10 -13.72 -2.39 2.66
C ASN A 10 -15.00 -2.09 1.88
N SER A 11 -15.76 -3.14 1.52
CA SER A 11 -17.00 -3.06 0.73
C SER A 11 -16.79 -2.70 -0.75
N ARG A 12 -16.97 -3.69 -1.64
CA ARG A 12 -17.07 -3.46 -3.08
C ARG A 12 -18.55 -3.50 -3.47
N ARG A 13 -19.11 -2.36 -3.86
CA ARG A 13 -20.34 -2.33 -4.64
C ARG A 13 -19.95 -2.22 -6.11
N ASN A 14 -20.63 -2.98 -6.97
CA ASN A 14 -20.47 -2.79 -8.41
C ASN A 14 -21.02 -1.41 -8.77
N HIS A 15 -20.16 -0.53 -9.26
CA HIS A 15 -20.50 0.83 -9.70
C HIS A 15 -19.76 1.14 -11.00
N SER A 16 -20.39 1.84 -11.93
CA SER A 16 -19.79 2.20 -13.22
C SER A 16 -18.49 2.98 -13.05
N ASP A 17 -18.43 3.90 -12.08
CA ASP A 17 -17.25 4.71 -11.82
C ASP A 17 -16.05 3.86 -11.38
N VAL A 18 -16.30 2.78 -10.63
CA VAL A 18 -15.24 1.84 -10.24
C VAL A 18 -14.72 1.10 -11.48
N ILE A 19 -15.58 0.75 -12.42
CA ILE A 19 -15.17 0.13 -13.69
C ILE A 19 -14.32 1.13 -14.49
N GLN A 20 -14.77 2.37 -14.60
CA GLN A 20 -14.04 3.43 -15.27
C GLN A 20 -12.67 3.67 -14.61
N TYR A 21 -12.60 3.70 -13.27
CA TYR A 21 -11.33 3.78 -12.55
C TYR A 21 -10.37 2.66 -12.97
N LEU A 22 -10.85 1.41 -13.03
CA LEU A 22 -10.05 0.24 -13.41
C LEU A 22 -9.55 0.30 -14.86
N GLU A 23 -10.29 0.92 -15.77
CA GLU A 23 -9.87 1.11 -17.16
C GLU A 23 -8.74 2.15 -17.30
N HIS A 24 -8.66 3.12 -16.40
CA HIS A 24 -7.72 4.25 -16.50
C HIS A 24 -6.49 4.11 -15.61
N ILE A 25 -6.60 3.38 -14.49
CA ILE A 25 -5.57 3.34 -13.44
C ILE A 25 -4.19 2.94 -13.95
N GLN A 26 -4.10 1.96 -14.85
CA GLN A 26 -2.81 1.47 -15.36
C GLN A 26 -2.03 2.57 -16.08
N ALA A 27 -2.69 3.36 -16.93
CA ALA A 27 -2.04 4.46 -17.65
C ALA A 27 -1.47 5.54 -16.72
N THR A 28 -2.03 5.69 -15.51
CA THR A 28 -1.48 6.61 -14.50
C THR A 28 -0.23 6.07 -13.83
N LEU A 29 -0.08 4.74 -13.75
CA LEU A 29 1.01 4.05 -13.08
C LEU A 29 2.26 3.90 -13.96
N ASP A 30 2.07 3.67 -15.26
CA ASP A 30 3.14 3.40 -16.22
C ASP A 30 4.30 4.41 -16.18
N PRO A 31 4.08 5.74 -16.08
CA PRO A 31 5.17 6.72 -16.02
C PRO A 31 6.07 6.61 -14.78
N PHE A 32 5.55 6.00 -13.70
CA PHE A 32 6.23 5.88 -12.40
C PHE A 32 6.73 4.44 -12.15
N ALA A 33 6.68 3.60 -13.20
CA ALA A 33 6.98 2.17 -13.12
C ALA A 33 6.18 1.43 -12.03
N GLY A 34 4.94 1.89 -11.77
CA GLY A 34 4.03 1.26 -10.82
C GLY A 34 3.44 -0.03 -11.40
N ARG A 35 3.50 -1.13 -10.63
CA ARG A 35 3.03 -2.44 -11.07
C ARG A 35 2.13 -3.10 -10.05
N PHE A 36 0.96 -3.57 -10.46
CA PHE A 36 0.13 -4.42 -9.62
C PHE A 36 0.83 -5.75 -9.31
N VAL A 37 0.96 -6.04 -8.02
CA VAL A 37 1.46 -7.32 -7.48
C VAL A 37 0.29 -8.16 -6.98
N ILE A 38 -0.69 -7.51 -6.33
CA ILE A 38 -1.92 -8.15 -5.86
C ILE A 38 -3.10 -7.25 -6.23
N HIS A 39 -4.19 -7.84 -6.73
CA HIS A 39 -5.37 -7.08 -7.15
C HIS A 39 -6.68 -7.78 -6.74
N GLY A 40 -6.86 -7.98 -5.44
CA GLY A 40 -8.05 -8.59 -4.87
C GLY A 40 -8.02 -10.13 -4.81
N PRO A 41 -9.19 -10.76 -4.66
CA PRO A 41 -9.32 -12.22 -4.46
C PRO A 41 -8.85 -13.05 -5.66
N PRO A 42 -8.59 -14.37 -5.46
CA PRO A 42 -8.85 -15.14 -4.24
C PRO A 42 -7.77 -14.97 -3.15
N ALA A 43 -8.18 -15.06 -1.88
CA ALA A 43 -7.29 -15.07 -0.73
C ALA A 43 -7.67 -16.21 0.22
N GLU A 44 -6.68 -16.95 0.70
CA GLU A 44 -6.83 -17.94 1.76
C GLU A 44 -6.47 -17.30 3.09
N VAL A 45 -7.42 -17.28 4.03
CA VAL A 45 -7.20 -16.74 5.38
C VAL A 45 -6.72 -17.88 6.27
N VAL A 46 -5.41 -17.95 6.49
CA VAL A 46 -4.77 -19.01 7.29
C VAL A 46 -4.88 -18.74 8.80
N GLU A 47 -4.85 -17.47 9.21
CA GLU A 47 -5.01 -17.04 10.61
C GLU A 47 -5.90 -15.79 10.71
N GLY A 48 -6.75 -15.73 11.74
CA GLY A 48 -7.61 -14.58 12.02
C GLY A 48 -8.79 -14.40 11.07
N SER A 49 -9.18 -13.14 10.85
CA SER A 49 -10.28 -12.76 9.96
C SER A 49 -9.86 -11.63 9.02
N TRP A 50 -10.09 -11.80 7.71
CA TRP A 50 -9.76 -10.79 6.72
C TRP A 50 -11.03 -10.23 6.03
N PRO A 51 -11.54 -9.07 6.46
CA PRO A 51 -12.64 -8.41 5.78
C PRO A 51 -12.14 -7.72 4.50
N GLY A 52 -12.97 -7.70 3.46
CA GLY A 52 -12.69 -6.91 2.25
C GLY A 52 -11.62 -7.52 1.35
N SER A 53 -10.75 -6.69 0.79
CA SER A 53 -9.78 -7.11 -0.22
C SER A 53 -8.51 -6.28 -0.20
N MET A 54 -7.41 -6.86 -0.69
CA MET A 54 -6.10 -6.21 -0.74
C MET A 54 -5.71 -5.85 -2.18
N VAL A 55 -5.13 -4.67 -2.37
CA VAL A 55 -4.39 -4.30 -3.57
C VAL A 55 -2.96 -3.95 -3.15
N LEU A 56 -1.99 -4.49 -3.87
CA LEU A 56 -0.58 -4.19 -3.66
C LEU A 56 0.02 -3.73 -4.99
N ILE A 57 0.61 -2.54 -5.00
CA ILE A 57 1.31 -1.96 -6.14
C ILE A 57 2.76 -1.76 -5.75
N GLU A 58 3.69 -2.26 -6.54
CA GLU A 58 5.13 -2.06 -6.36
C GLU A 58 5.62 -0.87 -7.18
N PHE A 59 6.53 -0.09 -6.59
CA PHE A 59 7.24 1.02 -7.20
C PHE A 59 8.76 0.88 -6.97
N PRO A 60 9.60 1.48 -7.83
CA PRO A 60 11.06 1.44 -7.63
C PRO A 60 11.53 2.14 -6.34
N SER A 61 10.77 3.13 -5.86
CA SER A 61 11.07 3.87 -4.64
C SER A 61 9.82 4.53 -4.05
N LEU A 62 9.91 4.98 -2.79
CA LEU A 62 8.83 5.72 -2.14
C LEU A 62 8.59 7.08 -2.80
N ALA A 63 9.63 7.68 -3.39
CA ALA A 63 9.51 8.92 -4.15
C ALA A 63 8.64 8.72 -5.39
N GLU A 64 8.81 7.62 -6.12
CA GLU A 64 7.97 7.30 -7.29
C GLU A 64 6.53 7.00 -6.89
N ALA A 65 6.34 6.26 -5.80
CA ALA A 65 5.00 5.98 -5.28
C ALA A 65 4.26 7.27 -4.89
N ARG A 66 4.96 8.23 -4.27
CA ARG A 66 4.40 9.55 -3.93
C ARG A 66 4.13 10.38 -5.17
N ALA A 67 5.08 10.43 -6.11
CA ALA A 67 4.95 11.18 -7.35
C ALA A 67 3.76 10.67 -8.19
N TRP A 68 3.54 9.35 -8.23
CA TRP A 68 2.34 8.76 -8.82
C TRP A 68 1.07 9.22 -8.11
N TYR A 69 1.03 9.09 -6.78
CA TYR A 69 -0.15 9.45 -6.00
C TYR A 69 -0.49 10.94 -6.16
N ASP A 70 0.51 11.81 -6.15
CA ASP A 70 0.33 13.27 -6.30
C ASP A 70 0.15 13.70 -7.77
N SER A 71 0.26 12.77 -8.73
CA SER A 71 0.18 13.10 -10.16
C SER A 71 -1.21 13.62 -10.54
N PRO A 72 -1.30 14.65 -11.41
CA PRO A 72 -2.59 15.15 -11.89
C PRO A 72 -3.46 14.06 -12.54
N ALA A 73 -2.82 13.12 -13.26
CA ALA A 73 -3.50 12.02 -13.92
C ALA A 73 -4.19 11.08 -12.92
N TYR A 74 -3.49 10.66 -11.85
CA TYR A 74 -4.09 9.82 -10.83
C TYR A 74 -5.13 10.56 -9.99
N GLN A 75 -4.82 11.80 -9.57
CA GLN A 75 -5.74 12.62 -8.78
C GLN A 75 -7.08 12.88 -9.50
N THR A 76 -7.06 13.00 -10.83
CA THR A 76 -8.28 13.17 -11.64
C THR A 76 -9.24 11.97 -11.52
N ILE A 77 -8.72 10.75 -11.45
CA ILE A 77 -9.54 9.53 -11.40
C ILE A 77 -9.76 8.99 -9.99
N LEU A 78 -9.08 9.53 -8.97
CA LEU A 78 -9.11 9.01 -7.60
C LEU A 78 -10.53 8.91 -7.02
N HIS A 79 -11.35 9.94 -7.23
CA HIS A 79 -12.73 10.03 -6.73
C HIS A 79 -13.62 8.87 -7.22
N LEU A 80 -13.43 8.44 -8.47
CA LEU A 80 -14.17 7.32 -9.07
C LEU A 80 -14.07 6.03 -8.24
N ARG A 81 -12.99 5.85 -7.49
CA ARG A 81 -12.82 4.76 -6.52
C ARG A 81 -13.25 5.18 -5.12
N THR A 82 -12.76 6.30 -4.60
CA THR A 82 -12.90 6.63 -3.17
C THR A 82 -14.33 6.94 -2.75
N ASP A 83 -15.16 7.42 -3.67
CA ASP A 83 -16.56 7.76 -3.38
C ASP A 83 -17.42 6.49 -3.20
N HIS A 84 -16.99 5.36 -3.78
CA HIS A 84 -17.76 4.11 -3.83
C HIS A 84 -17.12 2.95 -3.04
N ILE A 85 -15.81 3.01 -2.78
CA ILE A 85 -15.05 1.98 -2.08
C ILE A 85 -14.28 2.62 -0.93
N LYS A 86 -14.73 2.35 0.30
CA LYS A 86 -14.01 2.75 1.51
C LYS A 86 -12.77 1.88 1.69
N GLY A 87 -11.74 2.44 2.27
CA GLY A 87 -10.53 1.69 2.55
C GLY A 87 -9.37 2.58 2.93
N ASP A 88 -8.30 1.93 3.37
CA ASP A 88 -7.06 2.56 3.76
C ASP A 88 -6.03 2.32 2.66
N LEU A 89 -5.23 3.35 2.35
CA LEU A 89 -4.09 3.25 1.44
C LEU A 89 -2.85 3.77 2.16
N LEU A 90 -1.78 2.99 2.15
CA LEU A 90 -0.48 3.40 2.66
C LEU A 90 0.55 3.33 1.54
N LEU A 91 1.45 4.32 1.51
CA LEU A 91 2.70 4.25 0.78
C LEU A 91 3.81 3.91 1.79
N ILE A 92 4.47 2.77 1.59
CA ILE A 92 5.43 2.25 2.56
C ILE A 92 6.68 1.73 1.86
N GLU A 93 7.85 1.91 2.49
CA GLU A 93 9.09 1.31 1.99
C GLU A 93 9.12 -0.19 2.25
N GLY A 94 9.63 -0.93 1.26
CA GLY A 94 10.00 -2.31 1.39
C GLY A 94 11.29 -2.50 2.19
N VAL A 95 11.59 -3.77 2.47
CA VAL A 95 12.87 -4.20 3.03
C VAL A 95 13.77 -4.77 1.95
N GLY A 96 15.08 -4.82 2.21
CA GLY A 96 16.07 -5.25 1.22
C GLY A 96 16.05 -6.77 1.06
N PRO A 97 16.65 -7.31 -0.03
CA PRO A 97 16.68 -8.75 -0.28
C PRO A 97 17.39 -9.55 0.82
N ASN A 98 18.25 -8.90 1.62
CA ASN A 98 19.00 -9.51 2.72
C ASN A 98 18.45 -9.15 4.10
N TYR A 99 17.24 -8.58 4.19
CA TYR A 99 16.66 -8.19 5.47
C TYR A 99 16.43 -9.41 6.37
N HIS A 100 16.93 -9.33 7.60
CA HIS A 100 16.71 -10.34 8.62
C HIS A 100 15.88 -9.78 9.79
N PRO A 101 14.74 -10.39 10.17
CA PRO A 101 13.88 -9.87 11.25
C PRO A 101 14.58 -9.68 12.61
N ALA A 102 15.67 -10.38 12.89
CA ALA A 102 16.46 -10.16 14.11
C ALA A 102 16.97 -8.72 14.25
N GLU A 103 17.23 -8.02 13.14
CA GLU A 103 17.60 -6.59 13.17
C GLU A 103 16.53 -5.73 13.83
N ARG A 104 15.25 -6.00 13.52
CA ARG A 104 14.10 -5.33 14.15
C ARG A 104 14.02 -5.65 15.64
N ALA A 105 14.22 -6.91 16.00
CA ALA A 105 14.19 -7.34 17.41
C ALA A 105 15.26 -6.62 18.24
N HIS A 106 16.50 -6.53 17.74
CA HIS A 106 17.58 -5.81 18.42
C HIS A 106 17.27 -4.32 18.58
N LYS A 107 16.67 -3.69 17.56
CA LYS A 107 16.25 -2.29 17.64
C LYS A 107 15.20 -2.06 18.74
N LEU A 108 14.17 -2.91 18.80
CA LEU A 108 13.12 -2.83 19.83
C LEU A 108 13.67 -3.04 21.24
N GLN A 109 14.62 -3.97 21.41
CA GLN A 109 15.30 -4.18 22.68
C GLN A 109 16.08 -2.93 23.11
N ALA A 110 16.84 -2.32 22.20
CA ALA A 110 17.57 -1.09 22.49
C ALA A 110 16.65 0.08 22.86
N GLU A 111 15.51 0.22 22.16
CA GLU A 111 14.48 1.23 22.47
C GLU A 111 13.85 1.01 23.86
N ALA A 112 13.55 -0.24 24.21
CA ALA A 112 13.01 -0.58 25.53
C ALA A 112 14.01 -0.27 26.67
N VAL A 113 15.29 -0.58 26.46
CA VAL A 113 16.37 -0.22 27.41
C VAL A 113 16.45 1.30 27.57
N ARG A 114 16.44 2.07 26.49
CA ARG A 114 16.48 3.54 26.54
C ARG A 114 15.26 4.11 27.28
N ALA A 115 14.06 3.58 27.03
CA ALA A 115 12.84 4.03 27.69
C ALA A 115 12.82 3.72 29.21
N SER A 116 13.62 2.75 29.66
CA SER A 116 13.72 2.35 31.07
C SER A 116 14.79 3.10 31.88
N GLN A 117 15.62 3.94 31.23
CA GLN A 117 16.60 4.78 31.93
C GLN A 117 15.92 6.05 32.48
N PRO A 118 16.16 6.44 33.75
CA PRO A 118 15.61 7.68 34.28
C PRO A 118 16.16 8.88 33.51
N THR A 119 15.28 9.84 33.23
CA THR A 119 15.67 11.14 32.67
C THR A 119 16.30 11.95 33.80
N ASP A 120 17.62 12.11 33.77
CA ASP A 120 18.34 13.08 34.62
C ASP A 120 17.99 14.53 34.22
#